data_AF-A0A842L3F0-F1
#
_entry.id   AF-A0A842L3F0-F1
#
_cell.length_a   1.000
_cell.length_b   1.000
_cell.length_c   1.000
_cell.angle_alpha   90.00
_cell.angle_beta   90.00
_cell.angle_gamma   90.00
#
_symmetry.space_group_name_H-M   'P 1'
#
loop_
_entity.id
_entity.type
_entity.pdbx_description
1 polymer ?
#
loop_
_entity_poly.entity_id
_entity_poly.type
_entity_poly.pdbx_seq_one_letter_code
_entity_poly.pdbx_strand_id
1 'polypeptide(L)'
;MKKDFGKVVRLTEDAYNALDKIKKTTNNTYKKTYSYSDIVLASSFFLDTLFELNPELVEKVLDVAKELRTKKSKEGELPGKVDLLKELRNNFGTFFDDLLNNQKSEFLTEIIERLLDDGHAAAAADLIIMYKELIPEEKFSWLTYEVLKQKIEEEKRQKKFFEEHTLRENEAEK
;
A
#
# COMPACT_ATOMS: atom_id res chain seq x y z
N MET A 1 -17.62 9.88 -25.03
CA MET A 1 -17.66 8.94 -23.89
C MET A 1 -18.31 9.63 -22.70
N LYS A 2 -19.40 9.08 -22.15
CA LYS A 2 -19.89 9.52 -20.83
C LYS A 2 -18.81 9.14 -19.82
N LYS A 3 -18.29 10.12 -19.08
CA LYS A 3 -17.43 9.84 -17.92
C LYS A 3 -18.30 9.08 -16.93
N ASP A 4 -18.00 7.81 -16.68
CA ASP A 4 -18.59 7.09 -15.56
C ASP A 4 -18.13 7.79 -14.28
N PHE A 5 -18.98 8.68 -13.77
CA PHE A 5 -18.79 9.29 -12.46
C PHE A 5 -18.70 8.14 -11.43
N GLY A 6 -17.69 8.21 -10.57
CA GLY A 6 -17.13 7.07 -9.83
C GLY A 6 -18.16 6.14 -9.17
N LYS A 7 -17.87 4.83 -9.21
CA LYS A 7 -18.64 3.81 -8.49
C LYS A 7 -18.51 4.05 -6.98
N VAL A 8 -19.64 4.11 -6.28
CA VAL A 8 -19.67 4.30 -4.82
C VAL A 8 -19.65 2.94 -4.13
N VAL A 9 -18.64 2.69 -3.30
CA VAL A 9 -18.57 1.53 -2.41
C VAL A 9 -19.11 1.93 -1.04
N ARG A 10 -20.08 1.18 -0.51
CA ARG A 10 -20.65 1.40 0.83
C ARG A 10 -19.93 0.50 1.83
N LEU A 11 -19.45 1.10 2.91
CA LEU A 11 -18.87 0.38 4.06
C LEU A 11 -19.96 0.14 5.11
N THR A 12 -19.84 -0.96 5.85
CA THR A 12 -20.57 -1.12 7.11
C THR A 12 -20.02 -0.15 8.15
N GLU A 13 -20.81 0.17 9.18
CA GLU A 13 -20.36 1.05 10.27
C GLU A 13 -19.06 0.55 10.92
N ASP A 14 -18.94 -0.77 11.13
CA ASP A 14 -17.72 -1.38 11.65
C ASP A 14 -16.50 -1.18 10.76
N ALA A 15 -16.66 -1.38 9.44
CA ALA A 15 -15.57 -1.17 8.49
C ALA A 15 -15.17 0.32 8.41
N TYR A 16 -16.15 1.22 8.46
CA TYR A 16 -15.91 2.66 8.54
C TYR A 16 -15.16 3.04 9.82
N ASN A 17 -15.59 2.54 10.99
CA ASN A 17 -14.97 2.83 12.27
C ASN A 17 -13.53 2.30 12.34
N ALA A 18 -13.28 1.10 11.79
CA ALA A 18 -11.94 0.55 11.65
C ALA A 18 -11.06 1.46 10.78
N LEU A 19 -11.56 1.89 9.62
CA LEU A 19 -10.86 2.77 8.70
C LEU A 19 -10.58 4.16 9.31
N ASP A 20 -11.56 4.77 9.97
CA ASP A 20 -11.43 6.06 10.66
C ASP A 20 -10.42 5.99 11.80
N LYS A 21 -10.42 4.89 12.57
CA LYS A 21 -9.43 4.64 13.62
C LYS A 21 -8.02 4.58 13.04
N ILE A 22 -7.79 3.81 11.97
CA ILE A 22 -6.50 3.73 11.29
C ILE A 22 -6.07 5.13 10.81
N LYS A 23 -6.93 5.84 10.08
CA LYS A 23 -6.65 7.18 9.57
C LYS A 23 -6.27 8.16 10.69
N LYS A 24 -7.06 8.23 11.77
CA LYS A 24 -6.80 9.11 12.92
C LYS A 24 -5.49 8.78 13.58
N THR A 25 -5.21 7.49 13.84
CA THR A 25 -3.94 7.05 14.43
C THR A 25 -2.75 7.46 13.55
N THR A 26 -2.80 7.17 12.25
CA THR A 26 -1.71 7.53 11.31
C THR A 26 -1.48 9.04 11.26
N ASN A 27 -2.54 9.84 11.10
CA ASN A 27 -2.43 11.30 11.05
C ASN A 27 -1.87 11.89 12.36
N ASN A 28 -2.29 11.35 13.51
CA ASN A 28 -1.83 11.81 14.82
C ASN A 28 -0.37 11.45 15.11
N THR A 29 0.07 10.26 14.69
CA THR A 29 1.44 9.78 14.87
C THR A 29 2.42 10.56 14.01
N TYR A 30 2.12 10.72 12.72
CA TYR A 30 3.05 11.33 11.76
C TYR A 30 2.84 12.83 11.54
N LYS A 31 1.86 13.44 12.22
CA LYS A 31 1.47 14.85 12.08
C LYS A 31 1.24 15.26 10.62
N LYS A 32 0.62 14.37 9.85
CA LYS A 32 0.27 14.55 8.43
C LYS A 32 -1.23 14.39 8.23
N THR A 33 -1.74 14.83 7.08
CA THR A 33 -3.16 14.73 6.73
C THR A 33 -3.35 13.79 5.56
N TYR A 34 -3.62 12.51 5.86
CA TYR A 34 -4.04 11.52 4.88
C TYR A 34 -5.57 11.45 4.79
N SER A 35 -6.08 11.31 3.57
CA SER A 35 -7.49 11.10 3.25
C SER A 35 -7.89 9.63 3.43
N TYR A 36 -9.19 9.33 3.37
CA TYR A 36 -9.65 7.93 3.38
C TYR A 36 -9.17 7.17 2.15
N SER A 37 -9.11 7.82 0.98
CA SER A 37 -8.61 7.21 -0.24
C SER A 37 -7.15 6.79 -0.10
N ASP A 38 -6.31 7.62 0.52
CA ASP A 38 -4.88 7.30 0.73
C ASP A 38 -4.71 6.06 1.61
N ILE A 39 -5.50 5.98 2.70
CA ILE A 39 -5.47 4.82 3.61
C ILE A 39 -5.98 3.56 2.90
N VAL A 40 -7.05 3.66 2.10
CA VAL A 40 -7.59 2.51 1.35
C VAL A 40 -6.59 2.02 0.29
N LEU A 41 -5.96 2.93 -0.45
CA LEU A 41 -4.96 2.58 -1.45
C LEU A 41 -3.75 1.89 -0.80
N ALA A 42 -3.20 2.45 0.27
CA ALA A 42 -2.09 1.85 0.99
C ALA A 42 -2.46 0.48 1.58
N SER A 43 -3.65 0.37 2.19
CA SER A 43 -4.12 -0.91 2.77
C SER A 43 -4.33 -1.98 1.69
N SER A 44 -4.82 -1.59 0.52
CA SER A 44 -5.02 -2.50 -0.61
C SER A 44 -3.70 -2.99 -1.17
N PHE A 45 -2.71 -2.08 -1.31
CA PHE A 45 -1.35 -2.44 -1.70
C PHE A 45 -0.73 -3.46 -0.73
N PHE A 46 -0.81 -3.21 0.58
CA PHE A 46 -0.29 -4.17 1.57
C PHE A 46 -1.02 -5.51 1.55
N LEU A 47 -2.34 -5.50 1.38
CA LEU A 47 -3.12 -6.75 1.28
C LEU A 47 -2.73 -7.56 0.05
N ASP A 48 -2.54 -6.89 -1.09
CA ASP A 48 -2.18 -7.53 -2.33
C ASP A 48 -0.76 -8.11 -2.28
N THR A 49 0.21 -7.36 -1.73
CA THR A 49 1.56 -7.88 -1.46
C THR A 49 1.55 -9.07 -0.50
N LEU A 50 0.73 -9.03 0.56
CA LEU A 50 0.59 -10.19 1.46
C LEU A 50 -0.05 -11.39 0.78
N PHE A 51 -0.96 -11.17 -0.16
CA PHE A 51 -1.63 -12.25 -0.89
C PHE A 51 -0.66 -13.02 -1.79
N GLU A 52 0.26 -12.33 -2.47
CA GLU A 52 1.31 -12.96 -3.27
C GLU A 52 2.27 -13.79 -2.42
N LEU A 53 2.65 -13.29 -1.24
CA LEU A 53 3.56 -13.99 -0.33
C LEU A 53 2.90 -15.19 0.38
N ASN A 54 1.64 -15.04 0.80
CA ASN A 54 0.92 -16.08 1.54
C ASN A 54 -0.61 -15.98 1.32
N PRO A 55 -1.14 -16.55 0.23
CA PRO A 55 -2.55 -16.44 -0.10
C PRO A 55 -3.46 -17.14 0.93
N GLU A 56 -3.03 -18.29 1.47
CA GLU A 56 -3.77 -19.06 2.47
C GLU A 56 -4.00 -18.25 3.76
N LEU A 57 -2.98 -17.49 4.19
CA LEU A 57 -3.10 -16.60 5.33
C LEU A 57 -4.14 -15.51 5.09
N VAL A 58 -4.08 -14.85 3.93
CA VAL A 58 -5.02 -13.78 3.57
C VAL A 58 -6.45 -14.31 3.54
N GLU A 59 -6.67 -15.47 2.93
CA GLU A 59 -7.97 -16.16 2.94
C GLU A 59 -8.47 -16.40 4.37
N LYS A 60 -7.63 -16.96 5.23
CA LYS A 60 -7.99 -17.24 6.63
C LYS A 60 -8.36 -15.98 7.41
N VAL A 61 -7.65 -14.87 7.19
CA VAL A 61 -7.98 -13.58 7.83
C VAL A 61 -9.33 -13.05 7.32
N LEU A 62 -9.60 -13.17 6.02
CA LEU A 62 -10.89 -12.78 5.42
C LEU A 62 -12.05 -13.62 5.97
N ASP A 63 -11.86 -14.92 6.15
CA ASP A 63 -12.86 -15.81 6.72
C ASP A 63 -13.20 -15.47 8.18
N VAL A 64 -12.19 -15.24 9.02
CA VAL A 64 -12.42 -14.81 10.40
C VAL A 64 -13.10 -13.44 10.45
N ALA A 65 -12.70 -12.50 9.59
CA ALA A 65 -13.35 -11.19 9.50
C ALA A 65 -14.83 -11.33 9.12
N LYS A 66 -15.15 -12.20 8.15
CA LYS A 66 -16.52 -12.51 7.73
C LYS A 66 -17.31 -13.17 8.86
N GLU A 67 -16.73 -14.11 9.58
CA GLU A 67 -17.36 -14.81 10.70
C GLU A 67 -17.70 -13.83 11.82
N LEU A 68 -16.75 -13.00 12.25
CA LEU A 68 -16.93 -11.98 13.28
C LEU A 68 -18.04 -11.00 12.92
N ARG A 69 -18.05 -10.50 11.68
CA ARG A 69 -19.12 -9.62 11.17
C ARG A 69 -20.49 -10.31 11.21
N THR A 70 -20.56 -11.57 10.82
CA THR A 70 -21.81 -12.34 10.78
C THR A 70 -22.34 -12.61 12.19
N LYS A 71 -21.47 -13.01 13.12
CA LYS A 71 -21.81 -13.21 14.53
C LYS A 71 -22.35 -11.92 15.17
N LYS A 72 -21.71 -10.78 14.91
CA LYS A 72 -22.17 -9.47 15.40
C LYS A 72 -23.53 -9.05 14.84
N SER A 73 -23.87 -9.50 13.63
CA SER A 73 -25.17 -9.23 13.01
C SER A 73 -26.29 -10.13 13.53
N LYS A 74 -25.97 -11.23 14.22
CA LYS A 74 -26.94 -12.15 14.82
C LYS A 74 -27.14 -11.80 16.29
N GLU A 75 -28.39 -11.66 16.71
CA GLU A 75 -28.71 -11.36 18.12
C GLU A 75 -28.17 -12.44 19.05
N GLY A 76 -27.39 -12.03 20.06
CA GLY A 76 -26.90 -12.89 21.13
C GLY A 76 -25.54 -13.58 20.92
N GLU A 77 -24.97 -13.57 19.71
CA GLU A 77 -23.68 -14.24 19.44
C GLU A 77 -22.45 -13.35 19.71
N LEU A 78 -22.57 -12.03 19.53
CA LEU A 78 -21.55 -11.04 19.92
C LEU A 78 -22.20 -9.73 20.38
N PRO A 79 -21.69 -9.06 21.42
CA PRO A 79 -22.17 -7.72 21.80
C PRO A 79 -22.04 -6.72 20.64
N GLY A 80 -23.07 -5.91 20.39
CA GLY A 80 -23.04 -4.88 19.33
C GLY A 80 -21.93 -3.84 19.48
N LYS A 81 -21.29 -3.73 20.66
CA LYS A 81 -20.15 -2.84 20.93
C LYS A 81 -18.77 -3.45 20.62
N VAL A 82 -18.70 -4.70 20.17
CA VAL A 82 -17.41 -5.35 19.87
C VAL A 82 -16.70 -4.62 18.73
N ASP A 83 -15.44 -4.24 18.97
CA ASP A 83 -14.52 -3.70 17.97
C ASP A 83 -13.93 -4.87 17.17
N LEU A 84 -14.48 -5.11 15.97
CA LEU A 84 -14.07 -6.23 15.12
C LEU A 84 -12.60 -6.15 14.71
N LEU A 85 -12.06 -4.93 14.55
CA LEU A 85 -10.64 -4.76 14.22
C LEU A 85 -9.75 -5.17 15.40
N LYS A 86 -10.18 -4.88 16.63
CA LYS A 86 -9.49 -5.36 17.84
C LYS A 86 -9.55 -6.87 17.94
N GLU A 87 -10.69 -7.49 17.68
CA GLU A 87 -10.81 -8.97 17.70
C GLU A 87 -9.94 -9.63 16.63
N LEU A 88 -9.87 -9.07 15.42
CA LEU A 88 -8.94 -9.54 14.39
C LEU A 88 -7.49 -9.44 14.87
N ARG A 89 -7.10 -8.32 15.50
CA ARG A 89 -5.77 -8.21 16.12
C ARG A 89 -5.54 -9.20 17.25
N ASN A 90 -6.55 -9.58 18.03
CA ASN A 90 -6.38 -10.59 19.07
C ASN A 90 -6.16 -11.99 18.46
N ASN A 91 -6.85 -12.31 17.36
CA ASN A 91 -6.74 -13.61 16.70
C ASN A 91 -5.43 -13.79 15.91
N PHE A 92 -4.91 -12.70 15.34
CA PHE A 92 -3.76 -12.77 14.42
C PHE A 92 -2.57 -11.88 14.81
N GLY A 93 -2.66 -11.08 15.87
CA GLY A 93 -1.67 -10.05 16.20
C GLY A 93 -0.28 -10.60 16.40
N THR A 94 -0.13 -11.63 17.25
CA THR A 94 1.15 -12.30 17.47
C THR A 94 1.69 -12.95 16.21
N PHE A 95 0.82 -13.56 15.40
CA PHE A 95 1.22 -14.13 14.12
C PHE A 95 1.74 -13.06 13.15
N PHE A 96 1.06 -11.92 13.02
CA PHE A 96 1.51 -10.83 12.16
C PHE A 96 2.78 -10.18 12.70
N ASP A 97 2.91 -10.04 14.01
CA ASP A 97 4.14 -9.55 14.64
C ASP A 97 5.31 -10.49 14.31
N ASP A 98 5.13 -11.81 14.41
CA ASP A 98 6.13 -12.81 14.06
C ASP A 98 6.43 -12.85 12.56
N LEU A 99 5.40 -12.78 11.70
CA LEU A 99 5.53 -12.71 10.25
C LEU A 99 6.35 -11.49 9.85
N LEU A 100 5.97 -10.31 10.34
CA LEU A 100 6.70 -9.09 10.07
C LEU A 100 8.10 -9.15 10.68
N ASN A 101 8.31 -9.72 11.85
CA ASN A 101 9.64 -9.81 12.45
C ASN A 101 10.57 -10.75 11.67
N ASN A 102 10.08 -11.88 11.17
CA ASN A 102 10.88 -12.90 10.49
C ASN A 102 11.02 -12.65 8.98
N GLN A 103 10.01 -12.06 8.34
CA GLN A 103 9.97 -11.81 6.88
C GLN A 103 10.03 -10.32 6.54
N LYS A 104 10.40 -9.46 7.50
CA LYS A 104 10.56 -8.00 7.34
C LYS A 104 11.36 -7.64 6.08
N SER A 105 12.44 -8.38 5.85
CA SER A 105 13.36 -8.20 4.74
C SER A 105 12.73 -8.55 3.39
N GLU A 106 12.08 -9.72 3.29
CA GLU A 106 11.38 -10.18 2.08
C GLU A 106 10.21 -9.26 1.75
N PHE A 107 9.38 -8.95 2.76
CA PHE A 107 8.24 -8.05 2.60
C PHE A 107 8.64 -6.66 2.14
N LEU A 108 9.70 -6.08 2.73
CA LEU A 108 10.24 -4.79 2.30
C LEU A 108 10.78 -4.85 0.88
N THR A 109 11.51 -5.91 0.53
CA THR A 109 12.07 -6.10 -0.81
C THR A 109 10.97 -6.16 -1.85
N GLU A 110 9.92 -6.95 -1.62
CA GLU A 110 8.75 -7.07 -2.49
C GLU A 110 8.05 -5.72 -2.70
N ILE A 111 7.89 -4.91 -1.64
CA ILE A 111 7.32 -3.56 -1.74
C ILE A 111 8.16 -2.66 -2.64
N ILE A 112 9.49 -2.70 -2.49
CA ILE A 112 10.40 -1.86 -3.29
C ILE A 112 10.37 -2.31 -4.76
N GLU A 113 10.40 -3.61 -5.03
CA GLU A 113 10.28 -4.19 -6.38
C GLU A 113 8.99 -3.72 -7.06
N ARG A 114 7.88 -3.80 -6.34
CA ARG A 114 6.58 -3.39 -6.87
C ARG A 114 6.49 -1.89 -7.15
N LEU A 115 7.06 -1.05 -6.28
CA LEU A 115 7.17 0.38 -6.54
C LEU A 115 8.00 0.66 -7.79
N LEU A 116 9.04 -0.13 -8.05
CA LEU A 116 9.82 0.00 -9.28
C LEU A 116 9.01 -0.44 -10.51
N ASP A 117 8.31 -1.57 -10.44
CA ASP A 117 7.46 -2.05 -11.54
C ASP A 117 6.36 -1.05 -11.92
N ASP A 118 5.80 -0.35 -10.92
CA ASP A 118 4.81 0.72 -11.10
C ASP A 118 5.42 2.07 -11.53
N GLY A 119 6.75 2.16 -11.67
CA GLY A 119 7.47 3.36 -12.11
C GLY A 119 7.64 4.43 -11.01
N HIS A 120 7.53 4.04 -9.74
CA HIS A 120 7.70 4.91 -8.57
C HIS A 120 9.13 4.87 -8.01
N ALA A 121 10.12 5.08 -8.88
CA ALA A 121 11.55 4.98 -8.54
C ALA A 121 11.99 5.88 -7.37
N ALA A 122 11.40 7.08 -7.23
CA ALA A 122 11.71 7.97 -6.10
C ALA A 122 11.25 7.40 -4.76
N ALA A 123 10.03 6.84 -4.70
CA ALA A 123 9.51 6.21 -3.48
C ALA A 123 10.28 4.93 -3.14
N ALA A 124 10.63 4.12 -4.15
CA ALA A 124 11.50 2.96 -3.98
C ALA A 124 12.86 3.36 -3.39
N ALA A 125 13.48 4.43 -3.91
CA ALA A 125 14.75 4.94 -3.39
C ALA A 125 14.67 5.36 -1.91
N ASP A 126 13.60 6.05 -1.52
CA ASP A 126 13.39 6.49 -0.13
C ASP A 126 13.30 5.28 0.81
N LEU A 127 12.61 4.20 0.42
CA LEU A 127 12.52 2.98 1.20
C LEU A 127 13.86 2.25 1.31
N ILE A 128 14.62 2.15 0.21
CA ILE A 128 15.97 1.55 0.21
C ILE A 128 16.89 2.29 1.19
N ILE A 129 16.87 3.63 1.18
CA ILE A 129 17.70 4.45 2.07
C ILE A 129 17.26 4.29 3.53
N MET A 130 15.96 4.37 3.78
CA MET A 130 15.41 4.34 5.13
C MET A 130 15.60 2.99 5.82
N TYR A 131 15.59 1.89 5.05
CA TYR A 131 15.61 0.54 5.57
C TYR A 131 16.80 -0.29 5.06
N LYS A 132 17.90 0.37 4.69
CA LYS A 132 19.12 -0.27 4.17
C LYS A 132 19.56 -1.50 4.97
N GLU A 133 19.51 -1.42 6.30
CA GLU A 133 19.97 -2.49 7.20
C GLU A 133 19.11 -3.75 7.15
N LEU A 134 17.89 -3.66 6.64
CA LEU A 134 16.96 -4.79 6.52
C LEU A 134 17.02 -5.45 5.14
N ILE A 135 17.76 -4.90 4.18
CA ILE A 135 17.83 -5.40 2.81
C ILE A 135 19.11 -6.22 2.65
N PRO A 136 19.05 -7.47 2.14
CA PRO A 136 20.24 -8.28 1.89
C PRO A 136 21.16 -7.57 0.89
N GLU A 137 22.49 -7.65 1.08
CA GLU A 137 23.46 -6.88 0.28
C GLU A 137 23.33 -7.08 -1.23
N GLU A 138 23.06 -8.33 -1.65
CA GLU A 138 22.82 -8.67 -3.05
C GLU A 138 21.57 -7.96 -3.61
N LYS A 139 20.46 -7.99 -2.87
CA LYS A 139 19.21 -7.30 -3.22
C LYS A 139 19.38 -5.79 -3.18
N PHE A 140 20.10 -5.25 -2.19
CA PHE A 140 20.36 -3.82 -2.06
C PHE A 140 21.05 -3.26 -3.30
N SER A 141 22.10 -3.94 -3.77
CA SER A 141 22.85 -3.53 -4.95
C SER A 141 21.98 -3.55 -6.21
N TRP A 142 21.20 -4.61 -6.40
CA TRP A 142 20.31 -4.74 -7.54
C TRP A 142 19.16 -3.69 -7.53
N LEU A 143 18.49 -3.50 -6.38
CA LEU A 143 17.42 -2.52 -6.22
C LEU A 143 17.92 -1.09 -6.49
N THR A 144 19.11 -0.75 -5.98
CA THR A 144 19.73 0.55 -6.21
C THR A 144 20.04 0.77 -7.70
N TYR A 145 20.52 -0.28 -8.38
CA TYR A 145 20.75 -0.23 -9.82
C TYR A 145 19.46 0.01 -10.61
N GLU A 146 18.37 -0.71 -10.32
CA GLU A 146 17.08 -0.53 -11.01
C GLU A 146 16.49 0.88 -10.78
N VAL A 147 16.59 1.43 -9.56
CA VAL A 147 16.24 2.84 -9.28
C VAL A 147 17.01 3.80 -10.20
N LEU A 148 18.34 3.65 -10.29
CA LEU A 148 19.18 4.53 -11.09
C LEU A 148 18.84 4.43 -12.58
N LYS A 149 18.63 3.21 -13.06
CA LYS A 149 18.25 2.94 -14.45
C LYS A 149 16.94 3.65 -14.81
N GLN A 150 15.90 3.53 -13.97
CA GLN A 150 14.63 4.21 -14.22
C GLN A 150 14.76 5.74 -14.19
N LYS A 151 15.53 6.30 -13.25
CA LYS A 151 15.80 7.75 -13.21
C LYS A 151 16.48 8.25 -14.48
N ILE A 152 17.47 7.50 -14.99
CA ILE A 152 18.13 7.83 -16.27
C ILE A 152 17.14 7.79 -17.43
N GLU A 153 16.25 6.81 -17.46
CA GLU A 153 15.21 6.71 -18.49
C GLU A 153 14.20 7.86 -18.41
N GLU A 154 13.80 8.27 -17.21
CA GLU A 154 12.96 9.46 -17.00
C GLU A 154 13.63 10.74 -17.49
N GLU A 155 14.90 10.96 -17.14
CA GLU A 155 15.66 12.12 -17.61
C GLU A 155 15.77 12.16 -19.14
N LYS A 156 16.03 11.01 -19.77
CA LYS A 156 16.06 10.90 -21.24
C LYS A 156 14.70 11.23 -21.85
N ARG A 157 13.60 10.75 -21.26
CA ARG A 157 12.23 11.05 -21.71
C ARG A 157 11.91 12.54 -21.58
N GLN A 158 12.25 13.15 -20.45
CA GLN A 158 12.04 14.59 -20.22
C GLN A 158 12.84 15.42 -21.22
N LYS A 159 14.13 15.11 -21.41
CA LYS A 159 14.98 15.83 -22.37
C LYS A 159 14.42 15.77 -23.79
N LYS A 160 14.00 14.59 -24.24
CA LYS A 160 13.37 14.40 -25.55
C LYS A 160 12.07 15.19 -25.69
N PHE A 161 11.23 15.19 -24.65
CA PHE A 161 9.99 15.97 -24.62
C PHE A 161 10.26 17.48 -24.74
N PHE A 162 11.24 18.00 -24.00
CA PHE A 162 11.65 19.40 -24.11
C PHE A 162 12.12 19.74 -25.53
N GLU A 163 13.04 18.94 -26.10
CA GLU A 163 13.55 19.16 -27.46
C GLU A 163 12.42 19.19 -28.52
N GLU A 164 11.45 18.27 -28.43
CA GLU A 164 10.29 18.21 -29.33
C GLU A 164 9.32 19.39 -29.16
N HIS A 165 9.10 19.86 -27.93
CA HIS A 165 8.21 20.99 -27.66
C HIS A 165 8.84 22.34 -28.05
N THR A 166 10.13 22.54 -27.81
CA THR A 166 10.84 23.77 -28.23
C THR A 166 10.92 23.87 -29.75
N LEU A 167 11.04 22.74 -30.47
CA LEU A 167 10.99 22.72 -31.93
C LEU A 167 9.61 23.15 -32.47
N ARG A 168 8.52 22.68 -31.87
CA ARG A 168 7.14 23.05 -32.28
C ARG A 168 6.80 24.52 -32.02
N GLU A 169 7.27 25.10 -30.92
CA GLU A 169 7.08 26.53 -30.64
C GLU A 169 7.81 27.41 -31.67
N ASN A 170 9.04 27.05 -32.03
CA ASN A 170 9.82 27.76 -33.05
C ASN A 170 9.25 27.62 -34.48
N GLU A 171 8.50 26.55 -34.77
CA GLU A 171 7.79 26.37 -36.05
C GLU A 171 6.45 27.11 -36.10
N ALA A 172 5.80 27.36 -34.95
CA ALA A 172 4.54 28.09 -34.88
C ALA A 172 4.69 29.63 -34.89
N GLU A 173 5.89 30.14 -34.61
CA GLU A 173 6.22 31.57 -34.69
C GLU A 173 6.69 32.05 -36.09
N LYS A 174 6.73 31.14 -37.08
CA LYS A 174 7.02 31.44 -38.49
C LYS A 174 5.78 31.43 -39.36
#